data_AF-A0A416U2A7-F1
#
_entry.id   AF-A0A416U2A7-F1
#
_cell.length_a   1.000
_cell.length_b   1.000
_cell.length_c   1.000
_cell.angle_alpha   90.00
_cell.angle_beta   90.00
_cell.angle_gamma   90.00
#
_symmetry.space_group_name_H-M   'P 1'
#
loop_
_entity.id
_entity.type
_entity.pdbx_description
1 polymer ?
#
loop_
_entity_poly.entity_id
_entity_poly.type
_entity_poly.pdbx_seq_one_letter_code
_entity_poly.pdbx_strand_id
1 'polypeptide(L)'
;MHVNIFDTKTDEELILLYNQFLEAEKNGAFPDNTELAKIKREYEKDFGAKTTLMLQIELTHVIADRWFKEHNKREMKELYIVEDVPKYLEDNSSYKYVVKANNYDEAIEMVKNKTGHNIEWDASLADNDDVWQ
;
A
#
# COMPACT_ATOMS: atom_id res chain seq x y z
N MET A 1 -3.39 -29.39 8.00
CA MET A 1 -3.83 -27.98 7.93
C MET A 1 -3.50 -27.52 6.54
N HIS A 2 -4.47 -27.02 5.78
CA HIS A 2 -4.24 -26.54 4.42
C HIS A 2 -3.32 -25.31 4.45
N VAL A 3 -2.40 -25.23 3.50
CA VAL A 3 -1.50 -24.08 3.32
C VAL A 3 -1.79 -23.49 1.96
N ASN A 4 -2.15 -22.21 1.94
CA ASN A 4 -2.36 -21.47 0.71
C ASN A 4 -1.05 -21.37 -0.07
N ILE A 5 -0.94 -22.12 -1.16
CA ILE A 5 0.29 -22.20 -1.96
C ILE A 5 0.57 -20.91 -2.73
N PHE A 6 -0.44 -20.07 -2.94
CA PHE A 6 -0.30 -18.81 -3.68
C PHE A 6 0.52 -17.78 -2.89
N ASP A 7 0.53 -17.85 -1.56
CA ASP A 7 1.32 -16.95 -0.70
C ASP A 7 2.83 -17.06 -0.98
N THR A 8 3.31 -18.23 -1.41
CA THR A 8 4.74 -18.46 -1.66
C THR A 8 5.18 -18.14 -3.09
N LYS A 9 4.28 -17.68 -3.96
CA LYS A 9 4.54 -17.44 -5.39
C LYS A 9 5.11 -16.05 -5.66
N THR A 10 5.94 -15.90 -6.68
CA THR A 10 6.34 -14.57 -7.18
C THR A 10 5.18 -13.90 -7.90
N ASP A 11 5.28 -12.59 -8.16
CA ASP A 11 4.25 -11.88 -8.91
C ASP A 11 4.12 -12.39 -10.35
N GLU A 12 5.23 -12.78 -11.00
CA GLU A 12 5.16 -13.37 -12.35
C GLU A 12 4.45 -14.73 -12.34
N GLU A 13 4.70 -15.56 -11.32
CA GLU A 13 4.01 -16.84 -11.14
C GLU A 13 2.50 -16.62 -10.89
N LEU A 14 2.12 -15.65 -10.07
CA LEU A 14 0.71 -15.33 -9.82
C LEU A 14 0.00 -14.82 -11.08
N ILE A 15 0.66 -13.99 -11.89
CA ILE A 15 0.13 -13.53 -13.18
C ILE A 15 -0.09 -14.71 -14.13
N LEU A 16 0.87 -15.64 -14.21
CA LEU A 16 0.74 -16.85 -15.03
C LEU A 16 -0.45 -17.71 -14.57
N LEU A 17 -0.58 -17.94 -13.26
CA LEU A 17 -1.65 -18.75 -12.68
C LEU A 17 -3.02 -18.08 -12.89
N TYR A 18 -3.10 -16.76 -12.74
CA TYR A 18 -4.33 -16.01 -13.01
C TYR A 18 -4.73 -16.08 -14.49
N ASN A 19 -3.78 -16.00 -15.43
CA ASN A 19 -4.07 -16.19 -16.85
C ASN A 19 -4.63 -17.60 -17.14
N GLN A 20 -4.06 -18.65 -16.53
CA GLN A 20 -4.58 -20.02 -16.64
C GLN A 20 -5.99 -20.14 -16.07
N PHE A 21 -6.29 -19.43 -14.98
CA PHE A 21 -7.64 -19.34 -14.42
C PHE A 21 -8.61 -18.68 -15.41
N LEU A 22 -8.24 -17.54 -16.01
CA LEU A 22 -9.08 -16.84 -17.00
C LEU A 22 -9.33 -17.69 -18.27
N GLU A 23 -8.34 -18.47 -18.70
CA GLU A 23 -8.52 -19.43 -19.80
C GLU A 23 -9.51 -20.54 -19.41
N ALA A 24 -9.42 -21.05 -18.18
CA ALA A 24 -10.33 -22.06 -17.68
C ALA A 24 -11.77 -21.54 -17.56
N GLU A 25 -11.96 -20.29 -17.13
CA GLU A 25 -13.28 -19.64 -17.10
C GLU A 25 -13.91 -19.54 -18.49
N LYS A 26 -13.12 -19.16 -19.50
CA LYS A 26 -13.60 -19.09 -20.90
C LYS A 26 -13.97 -20.45 -21.46
N ASN A 27 -13.19 -21.47 -21.15
CA ASN A 27 -13.34 -22.82 -21.70
C ASN A 27 -14.26 -23.73 -20.86
N GLY A 28 -14.65 -23.30 -19.66
CA GLY A 28 -15.45 -24.08 -18.71
C GLY A 28 -14.69 -25.20 -17.99
N ALA A 29 -13.38 -25.34 -18.21
CA ALA A 29 -12.55 -26.37 -17.60
C ALA A 29 -11.07 -25.96 -17.53
N PHE A 30 -10.36 -26.43 -16.50
CA PHE A 30 -8.91 -26.24 -16.38
C PHE A 30 -8.16 -27.17 -17.34
N PRO A 31 -7.24 -26.68 -18.18
CA PRO A 31 -6.45 -27.55 -19.03
C PRO A 31 -5.49 -28.42 -18.21
N ASP A 32 -5.50 -29.73 -18.44
CA ASP A 32 -4.82 -30.73 -17.60
C ASP A 32 -3.30 -30.60 -17.51
N ASN A 33 -2.67 -29.94 -18.49
CA ASN A 33 -1.23 -29.76 -18.61
C ASN A 33 -0.71 -28.45 -18.00
N THR A 34 -1.56 -27.69 -17.31
CA THR A 34 -1.20 -26.41 -16.71
C THR A 34 -0.69 -26.56 -15.28
N GLU A 35 0.07 -25.58 -14.80
CA GLU A 35 0.53 -25.54 -13.42
C GLU A 35 -0.64 -25.38 -12.45
N LEU A 36 -1.63 -24.55 -12.81
CA LEU A 36 -2.84 -24.38 -12.03
C LEU A 36 -3.65 -25.68 -11.91
N ALA A 37 -3.68 -26.51 -12.95
CA ALA A 37 -4.33 -27.83 -12.87
C ALA A 37 -3.61 -28.78 -11.90
N LYS A 38 -2.28 -28.71 -11.79
CA LYS A 38 -1.53 -29.48 -10.78
C LYS A 38 -1.87 -29.00 -9.37
N ILE A 39 -1.89 -27.68 -9.15
CA ILE A 39 -2.28 -27.09 -7.86
C ILE A 39 -3.70 -27.50 -7.49
N LYS A 40 -4.64 -27.45 -8.46
CA LYS A 40 -6.02 -27.90 -8.27
C LYS A 40 -6.10 -29.34 -7.78
N ARG A 41 -5.31 -30.27 -8.32
CA ARG A 41 -5.28 -31.68 -7.88
C ARG A 41 -4.80 -31.85 -6.44
N GLU A 42 -3.90 -30.98 -5.97
CA GLU A 42 -3.49 -30.97 -4.57
C GLU A 42 -4.62 -30.42 -3.69
N TYR A 43 -5.26 -29.32 -4.11
CA TYR A 43 -6.41 -28.75 -3.41
C TYR A 43 -7.59 -29.73 -3.35
N GLU A 44 -7.76 -30.62 -4.34
CA GLU A 44 -8.80 -31.65 -4.34
C GLU A 44 -8.68 -32.63 -3.18
N LYS A 45 -7.47 -32.89 -2.71
CA LYS A 45 -7.22 -33.78 -1.55
C LYS A 45 -7.73 -33.14 -0.26
N ASP A 46 -7.64 -31.81 -0.15
CA ASP A 46 -8.02 -31.06 1.05
C ASP A 46 -9.50 -30.63 1.04
N PHE A 47 -10.02 -30.27 -0.14
CA PHE A 47 -11.32 -29.58 -0.27
C PHE A 47 -12.38 -30.34 -1.09
N GLY A 48 -11.99 -31.40 -1.80
CA GLY A 48 -12.90 -32.22 -2.59
C GLY A 48 -13.76 -31.40 -3.56
N ALA A 49 -15.08 -31.47 -3.41
CA ALA A 49 -16.02 -30.74 -4.28
C ALA A 49 -15.89 -29.20 -4.21
N LYS A 50 -15.27 -28.65 -3.17
CA LYS A 50 -15.11 -27.19 -2.98
C LYS A 50 -13.83 -26.63 -3.60
N THR A 51 -13.00 -27.47 -4.22
CA THR A 51 -11.66 -27.11 -4.71
C THR A 51 -11.64 -25.90 -5.61
N THR A 52 -12.50 -25.85 -6.64
CA THR A 52 -12.52 -24.72 -7.58
C THR A 52 -12.82 -23.40 -6.88
N LEU A 53 -13.73 -23.41 -5.90
CA LEU A 53 -14.07 -22.23 -5.11
C LEU A 53 -12.87 -21.79 -4.24
N MET A 54 -12.23 -22.73 -3.55
CA MET A 54 -11.06 -22.43 -2.70
C MET A 54 -9.90 -21.89 -3.52
N LEU A 55 -9.62 -22.50 -4.67
CA LEU A 55 -8.58 -22.06 -5.58
C LEU A 55 -8.84 -20.64 -6.10
N GLN A 56 -10.07 -20.33 -6.50
CA GLN A 56 -10.45 -18.98 -6.91
C GLN A 56 -10.28 -17.97 -5.77
N ILE A 57 -10.81 -18.28 -4.58
CA ILE A 57 -10.73 -17.40 -3.41
C ILE A 57 -9.27 -17.11 -3.05
N GLU A 58 -8.44 -18.13 -2.88
CA GLU A 58 -7.09 -17.93 -2.39
C GLU A 58 -6.18 -17.26 -3.43
N LEU A 59 -6.26 -17.64 -4.71
CA LEU A 59 -5.51 -16.99 -5.78
C LEU A 59 -5.85 -15.50 -5.87
N THR A 60 -7.15 -15.18 -5.91
CA THR A 60 -7.61 -13.78 -6.03
C THR A 60 -7.33 -12.97 -4.79
N HIS A 61 -7.42 -13.58 -3.60
CA HIS A 61 -7.12 -12.92 -2.34
C HIS A 61 -5.64 -12.51 -2.25
N VAL A 62 -4.70 -13.40 -2.63
CA VAL A 62 -3.27 -13.06 -2.62
C VAL A 62 -2.95 -11.93 -3.59
N ILE A 63 -3.50 -11.97 -4.81
CA ILE A 63 -3.31 -10.91 -5.80
C ILE A 63 -3.88 -9.58 -5.30
N ALA A 64 -5.10 -9.60 -4.76
CA ALA A 64 -5.76 -8.40 -4.24
C ALA A 64 -5.03 -7.82 -3.03
N ASP A 65 -4.55 -8.66 -2.10
CA ASP A 65 -3.82 -8.22 -0.91
C ASP A 65 -2.46 -7.59 -1.27
N ARG A 66 -1.74 -8.15 -2.26
CA ARG A 66 -0.51 -7.54 -2.79
C ARG A 66 -0.80 -6.19 -3.43
N TRP A 67 -1.78 -6.13 -4.32
CA TRP A 67 -2.20 -4.88 -4.95
C TRP A 67 -2.60 -3.84 -3.89
N PHE A 68 -3.39 -4.24 -2.90
CA PHE A 68 -3.82 -3.38 -1.80
C PHE A 68 -2.63 -2.86 -0.99
N LYS A 69 -1.67 -3.70 -0.63
CA LYS A 69 -0.47 -3.26 0.10
C LYS A 69 0.40 -2.29 -0.70
N GLU A 70 0.50 -2.46 -2.01
CA GLU A 70 1.23 -1.53 -2.87
C GLU A 70 0.51 -0.18 -3.02
N HIS A 71 -0.82 -0.21 -3.19
CA HIS A 71 -1.62 0.98 -3.50
C HIS A 71 -2.10 1.72 -2.26
N ASN A 72 -2.29 1.02 -1.14
CA ASN A 72 -2.69 1.61 0.14
C ASN A 72 -1.50 2.18 0.93
N LYS A 73 -0.26 2.05 0.43
CA LYS A 73 0.86 2.89 0.88
C LYS A 73 0.67 4.38 0.53
N ARG A 74 -0.34 4.75 -0.27
CA ARG A 74 -0.54 6.12 -0.77
C ARG A 74 -1.55 7.01 -0.04
N GLU A 75 -2.19 6.61 1.06
CA GLU A 75 -3.25 7.44 1.67
C GLU A 75 -3.26 7.48 3.20
N MET A 76 -2.14 7.20 3.88
CA MET A 76 -1.97 7.67 5.27
C MET A 76 -1.17 8.96 5.27
N LYS A 77 -1.79 10.02 4.72
CA LYS A 77 -1.27 11.35 4.98
C LYS A 77 -1.62 11.73 6.42
N GLU A 78 -0.60 11.92 7.22
CA GLU A 78 -0.73 12.37 8.60
C GLU A 78 -0.80 13.90 8.67
N LEU A 79 -1.30 14.41 9.80
CA LEU A 79 -1.31 15.83 10.07
C LEU A 79 0.01 16.21 10.73
N TYR A 80 0.72 17.13 10.11
CA TYR A 80 1.97 17.70 10.62
C TYR A 80 1.76 19.17 10.97
N ILE A 81 2.40 19.60 12.05
CA ILE A 81 2.49 21.01 12.41
C ILE A 81 3.89 21.48 12.02
N VAL A 82 3.94 22.41 11.08
CA VAL A 82 5.19 23.01 10.59
C VAL A 82 5.23 24.45 11.08
N GLU A 83 6.29 24.80 11.77
CA GLU A 83 6.58 26.15 12.23
C GLU A 83 7.47 26.86 11.22
N ASP A 84 7.05 28.05 10.77
CA ASP A 84 7.80 28.94 9.89
C ASP A 84 8.28 30.13 10.72
N VAL A 85 9.59 30.21 10.94
CA VAL A 85 10.25 31.15 11.85
C VAL A 85 11.15 32.11 11.04
N PRO A 86 11.05 33.43 11.24
CA PRO A 86 11.96 34.38 10.61
C PRO A 86 13.38 34.27 11.21
N LYS A 87 14.41 34.25 10.37
CA LYS A 87 15.83 34.08 10.77
C LYS A 87 16.42 35.27 11.51
N TYR A 88 15.86 36.46 11.33
CA TYR A 88 16.40 37.69 11.92
C TYR A 88 15.33 38.43 12.73
N LEU A 89 15.66 38.59 14.01
CA LEU A 89 15.14 39.51 15.04
C LEU A 89 14.10 39.00 16.05
N GLU A 90 14.44 39.33 17.29
CA GLU A 90 13.95 38.91 18.61
C GLU A 90 12.49 39.31 18.93
N ASP A 91 11.66 39.66 17.93
CA ASP A 91 10.28 40.14 18.14
C ASP A 91 9.30 39.82 16.99
N ASN A 92 9.70 39.01 16.00
CA ASN A 92 8.80 38.62 14.92
C ASN A 92 7.98 37.37 15.30
N SER A 93 6.68 37.41 15.00
CA SER A 93 5.79 36.26 15.26
C SER A 93 6.16 35.06 14.39
N SER A 94 6.28 33.88 14.99
CA SER A 94 6.31 32.62 14.23
C SER A 94 4.90 32.22 13.79
N TYR A 95 4.81 31.51 12.67
CA TYR A 95 3.55 30.98 12.15
C TYR A 95 3.56 29.45 12.18
N LYS A 96 2.47 28.85 12.65
CA LYS A 96 2.29 27.39 12.64
C LYS A 96 1.24 26.99 11.62
N TYR A 97 1.59 26.04 10.75
CA TYR A 97 0.74 25.52 9.69
C TYR A 97 0.44 24.05 9.95
N VAL A 98 -0.84 23.68 9.87
CA VAL A 98 -1.27 22.28 9.89
C VAL A 98 -1.40 21.79 8.46
N VAL A 99 -0.58 20.81 8.07
CA VAL A 99 -0.54 20.26 6.71
C VAL A 99 -0.76 18.75 6.72
N LYS A 100 -1.46 18.26 5.70
CA LYS A 100 -1.68 16.82 5.48
C LYS A 100 -0.67 16.32 4.45
N ALA A 101 0.36 15.59 4.88
CA ALA A 101 1.47 15.13 4.04
C ALA A 101 1.79 13.64 4.28
N ASN A 102 2.59 13.01 3.42
CA ASN A 102 3.00 11.62 3.61
C ASN A 102 4.21 11.48 4.55
N ASN A 103 4.99 12.53 4.72
CA ASN A 103 6.16 12.57 5.60
C ASN A 103 6.52 14.02 5.96
N TYR A 104 7.49 14.17 6.87
CA TYR A 104 7.99 15.45 7.38
C TYR A 104 8.57 16.37 6.30
N ASP A 105 9.35 15.82 5.37
CA ASP A 105 10.01 16.61 4.33
C ASP A 105 8.97 17.22 3.38
N GLU A 106 7.98 16.43 2.97
CA GLU A 106 6.84 16.90 2.16
C GLU A 106 6.04 17.97 2.92
N ALA A 107 5.79 17.80 4.22
CA ALA A 107 5.09 18.79 5.03
C ALA A 107 5.81 20.15 5.04
N ILE A 108 7.14 20.14 5.26
CA ILE A 108 7.96 21.36 5.26
C ILE A 108 7.99 21.99 3.86
N GLU A 109 8.17 21.19 2.82
CA GLU A 109 8.19 21.67 1.43
C GLU A 109 6.86 22.31 1.03
N MET A 110 5.73 21.72 1.45
CA MET A 110 4.40 22.29 1.22
C MET A 110 4.25 23.68 1.83
N VAL A 111 4.72 23.89 3.07
CA VAL A 111 4.70 25.21 3.71
C VAL A 111 5.62 26.17 2.96
N LYS A 112 6.86 25.77 2.67
CA LYS A 112 7.82 26.63 1.96
C LYS A 112 7.28 27.12 0.62
N ASN A 113 6.68 26.23 -0.17
CA ASN A 113 6.09 26.55 -1.46
C ASN A 113 4.87 27.49 -1.33
N LYS A 114 4.11 27.38 -0.23
CA LYS A 114 2.89 28.17 -0.04
C LYS A 114 3.16 29.56 0.54
N THR A 115 4.14 29.69 1.42
CA THR A 115 4.51 30.96 2.06
C THR A 115 5.47 31.79 1.20
N GLY A 116 5.98 31.23 0.09
CA GLY A 116 6.96 31.91 -0.75
C GLY A 116 8.29 32.06 -0.03
N HIS A 117 8.68 31.01 0.70
CA HIS A 117 9.81 30.99 1.62
C HIS A 117 11.07 31.54 0.97
N ASN A 118 11.60 32.62 1.54
CA ASN A 118 12.81 33.31 1.10
C ASN A 118 13.94 33.03 2.12
N ILE A 119 15.18 33.41 1.79
CA ILE A 119 16.39 33.19 2.61
C ILE A 119 16.23 33.68 4.07
N GLU A 120 15.28 34.58 4.31
CA GLU A 120 14.95 35.22 5.60
C GLU A 120 14.07 34.38 6.55
N TRP A 121 13.52 33.25 6.10
CA TRP A 121 12.66 32.38 6.90
C TRP A 121 13.28 30.99 7.04
N ASP A 122 12.85 30.22 8.03
CA ASP A 122 13.20 28.81 8.22
C ASP A 122 11.97 28.02 8.67
N ALA A 123 11.63 27.00 7.89
CA ALA A 123 10.47 26.16 8.15
C ALA A 123 10.92 24.78 8.65
N SER A 124 10.44 24.41 9.83
CA SER A 124 10.79 23.18 10.53
C SER A 124 9.55 22.58 11.18
N LEU A 125 9.62 21.33 11.66
CA LEU A 125 8.52 20.77 12.45
C LEU A 125 8.42 21.51 13.78
N ALA A 126 7.20 21.79 14.21
CA ALA A 126 7.00 22.23 15.58
C ALA A 126 7.36 21.09 16.54
N ASP A 127 8.13 21.39 17.59
CA ASP A 127 8.40 20.42 18.64
C ASP A 127 7.07 19.95 19.25
N ASN A 128 6.87 18.63 19.19
CA ASN A 128 5.63 17.98 19.59
C ASN A 128 5.69 17.53 21.06
N ASP A 129 6.64 18.04 21.85
CA ASP A 129 6.79 17.71 23.27
C ASP A 129 5.68 18.33 24.15
N ASP A 130 4.90 19.26 23.59
CA ASP A 130 3.69 19.84 24.20
C ASP A 130 2.40 19.20 23.64
N VAL A 131 2.33 17.87 23.55
CA VAL A 131 1.04 17.18 23.38
C VAL A 131 0.22 17.42 24.65
N TRP A 132 -0.69 18.38 24.59
CA TRP A 132 -1.70 18.61 25.63
C TRP A 132 -2.52 17.32 25.82
N GLN A 133 -2.52 16.79 27.05
CA GLN A 133 -3.47 15.77 27.51
C GLN A 133 -4.91 16.27 27.44
#